data_AF-A0A836SNA9-F1
#
_entry.id   AF-A0A836SNA9-F1
#
_cell.length_a   1.000
_cell.length_b   1.000
_cell.length_c   1.000
_cell.angle_alpha   90.00
_cell.angle_beta   90.00
_cell.angle_gamma   90.00
#
_symmetry.space_group_name_H-M   'P 1'
#
loop_
_entity.id
_entity.type
_entity.pdbx_description
1 polymer ?
#
loop_
_entity_poly.entity_id
_entity_poly.type
_entity_poly.pdbx_seq_one_letter_code
_entity_poly.pdbx_strand_id
1 'polypeptide(L)' 'MPMLSEADKIEVQKRLEDLKGQVRLVMFTQELECQYCRETRELLEDVASLSDKISLEVYNFILDGEEVKRYGVDKIPAV' A
#
# COMPACT_ATOMS: atom_id res chain seq x y z
N MET A 1 14.64 2.64 4.10
CA MET A 1 14.51 2.54 5.58
C MET A 1 13.04 2.33 5.85
N PRO A 2 12.63 1.52 6.83
CA PRO A 2 11.21 1.43 7.18
C PRO A 2 10.69 2.83 7.47
N MET A 3 9.52 3.15 6.91
CA MET A 3 8.84 4.43 7.11
C MET A 3 8.30 4.55 8.53
N LEU A 4 7.88 3.43 9.12
CA LEU A 4 7.41 3.39 10.50
C LEU A 4 8.57 3.19 11.48
N SER A 5 8.57 3.97 12.55
CA SER A 5 9.45 3.72 13.69
C SER A 5 9.07 2.42 14.40
N GLU A 6 9.98 1.82 15.16
CA GLU A 6 9.68 0.59 15.91
C GLU A 6 8.55 0.78 16.94
N ALA A 7 8.45 1.96 17.55
CA ALA A 7 7.36 2.29 18.45
C ALA A 7 6.00 2.32 17.73
N ASP A 8 5.96 2.92 16.54
CA ASP A 8 4.73 3.00 15.73
C ASP A 8 4.34 1.63 15.19
N LYS A 9 5.30 0.80 14.77
CA LYS A 9 5.03 -0.58 14.32
C LYS A 9 4.33 -1.40 15.39
N ILE A 10 4.77 -1.32 16.65
CA ILE A 10 4.14 -2.06 17.76
C ILE A 10 2.69 -1.59 17.97
N GLU A 11 2.44 -0.28 17.93
CA GLU A 11 1.10 0.26 18.12
C GLU A 11 0.17 -0.07 16.94
N VAL A 12 0.66 0.03 15.71
CA VAL A 12 -0.09 -0.36 14.51
C VAL A 12 -0.40 -1.85 14.54
N GLN A 13 0.58 -2.71 14.83
CA GLN A 13 0.38 -4.16 14.90
C GLN A 13 -0.75 -4.53 15.86
N LYS A 14 -0.78 -3.96 17.07
CA LYS A 14 -1.86 -4.17 18.04
C LYS A 14 -3.24 -3.79 17.49
N ARG A 15 -3.33 -2.68 16.77
CA ARG A 15 -4.60 -2.24 16.15
C ARG A 15 -5.05 -3.18 15.04
N LEU A 16 -4.11 -3.79 14.32
CA LEU A 16 -4.43 -4.71 13.23
C LEU A 16 -4.87 -6.11 13.73
N GLU A 17 -4.61 -6.48 14.98
CA GLU A 17 -5.10 -7.74 15.58
C GLU A 17 -6.63 -7.84 15.53
N ASP A 18 -7.32 -6.71 15.62
CA ASP A 18 -8.78 -6.62 15.62
C ASP A 18 -9.42 -6.85 14.25
N LEU A 19 -8.64 -6.90 13.16
CA LEU A 19 -9.13 -7.18 11.81
C LEU A 19 -9.89 -8.51 11.77
N LYS A 20 -11.15 -8.46 11.36
CA LYS A 20 -12.03 -9.64 11.33
C LYS A 20 -11.91 -10.46 10.04
N GLY A 21 -11.30 -9.91 9.01
CA GLY A 21 -11.16 -10.57 7.72
C GLY A 21 -9.89 -10.13 6.98
N GLN A 22 -9.68 -10.75 5.82
CA GLN A 22 -8.60 -10.41 4.91
C GLN A 22 -8.83 -9.01 4.31
N VAL A 23 -7.80 -8.18 4.33
CA VAL A 23 -7.78 -6.84 3.76
C VAL A 23 -6.75 -6.82 2.65
N ARG A 24 -7.16 -6.31 1.49
CA ARG A 24 -6.27 -6.16 0.35
C ARG A 24 -6.07 -4.69 0.03
N LEU A 25 -4.84 -4.24 0.16
CA LEU A 25 -4.38 -2.91 -0.23
C LEU A 25 -4.01 -2.99 -1.72
N VAL A 26 -4.64 -2.17 -2.56
CA VAL A 26 -4.39 -2.17 -4.01
C VAL A 26 -3.78 -0.84 -4.38
N MET A 27 -2.46 -0.80 -4.47
CA MET A 27 -1.72 0.43 -4.75
C MET A 27 -1.52 0.63 -6.25
N PHE A 28 -1.78 1.84 -6.74
CA PHE A 28 -1.41 2.29 -8.07
C PHE A 28 -0.27 3.30 -7.99
N THR A 29 0.80 3.05 -8.74
CA THR A 29 2.06 3.79 -8.65
C THR A 29 2.76 3.90 -10.00
N GLN A 30 3.80 4.70 -10.09
CA GLN A 30 4.74 4.72 -11.22
C GLN A 30 6.11 5.23 -10.75
N GLU A 31 7.18 4.89 -11.48
CA GLU A 31 8.55 5.27 -11.08
C GLU A 31 8.92 6.72 -11.43
N LEU A 32 8.42 7.24 -12.56
CA LEU A 32 8.77 8.56 -13.08
C LEU A 32 7.70 9.59 -12.74
N GLU A 33 8.05 10.87 -12.59
CA GLU A 33 7.06 11.95 -12.38
C GLU A 33 6.08 11.70 -11.20
N CYS A 34 6.51 10.98 -10.16
CA CYS A 34 5.69 10.73 -8.98
C CYS A 34 6.51 10.86 -7.70
N GLN A 35 6.47 12.06 -7.11
CA GLN A 35 7.27 12.42 -5.94
C GLN A 35 7.01 11.53 -4.73
N TYR A 36 5.78 11.07 -4.51
CA TYR A 36 5.38 10.35 -3.29
C TYR A 36 5.07 8.86 -3.52
N CYS A 37 5.25 8.36 -4.74
CA CYS A 37 4.95 6.98 -5.09
C CYS A 37 5.83 6.00 -4.33
N ARG A 38 7.11 6.33 -4.17
CA ARG A 38 8.06 5.50 -3.46
C ARG A 38 7.75 5.43 -1.97
N GLU A 39 7.54 6.57 -1.34
CA GLU A 39 7.30 6.67 0.10
C GLU A 39 5.97 6.01 0.47
N THR A 40 4.95 6.19 -0.36
CA THR A 40 3.66 5.51 -0.18
C THR A 40 3.83 4.00 -0.28
N ARG A 41 4.63 3.51 -1.24
CA ARG A 41 4.90 2.07 -1.37
C ARG A 41 5.65 1.52 -0.15
N GLU A 42 6.73 2.17 0.26
CA GLU A 42 7.52 1.76 1.42
C GLU A 42 6.65 1.73 2.70
N LEU A 43 5.74 2.70 2.88
CA LEU A 43 4.79 2.71 3.99
C LEU A 43 3.77 1.57 3.93
N LEU A 44 3.22 1.27 2.75
CA LEU A 44 2.26 0.17 2.59
C LEU A 44 2.92 -1.20 2.76
N GLU A 45 4.17 -1.36 2.32
CA GLU A 45 4.98 -2.56 2.56
C GLU A 45 5.23 -2.76 4.06
N ASP A 46 5.57 -1.69 4.79
CA ASP A 46 5.68 -1.72 6.25
C ASP A 46 4.36 -2.18 6.89
N VAL A 47 3.22 -1.57 6.54
CA VAL A 47 1.91 -1.92 7.12
C VAL A 47 1.50 -3.36 6.80
N ALA A 48 1.68 -3.81 5.56
CA ALA A 48 1.36 -5.17 5.16
C ALA A 48 2.24 -6.20 5.89
N SER A 49 3.47 -5.85 6.23
CA SER A 49 4.35 -6.75 7.00
C SER A 49 3.92 -6.96 8.46
N LEU A 50 3.05 -6.09 9.00
CA LEU A 50 2.62 -6.14 10.40
C LEU A 50 1.40 -7.06 10.65
N SER A 51 0.77 -7.60 9.60
CA SER A 51 -0.36 -8.52 9.74
C SER A 51 -0.45 -9.51 8.59
N ASP A 52 -0.64 -10.78 8.92
CA ASP A 52 -0.92 -11.88 7.98
C ASP A 52 -2.29 -11.75 7.28
N LYS A 53 -3.15 -10.85 7.76
CA LYS A 53 -4.46 -10.55 7.17
C LYS A 53 -4.42 -9.42 6.14
N ILE A 54 -3.25 -8.84 5.89
CA ILE A 54 -3.08 -7.74 4.96
C ILE A 54 -2.20 -8.20 3.80
N SER A 55 -2.74 -8.10 2.59
CA SER A 55 -1.98 -8.29 1.36
C SER A 55 -1.85 -6.97 0.61
N LEU A 56 -0.68 -6.71 0.03
CA LEU A 56 -0.43 -5.57 -0.84
C LEU A 56 -0.28 -6.03 -2.29
N GLU A 57 -1.16 -5.51 -3.16
CA GLU A 57 -1.03 -5.60 -4.62
C GLU A 57 -0.55 -4.24 -5.13
N VAL A 58 0.44 -4.23 -6.04
CA VAL A 58 0.99 -3.01 -6.61
C VAL A 58 0.88 -3.05 -8.12
N TYR A 59 0.19 -2.08 -8.69
CA TYR A 59 -0.01 -1.90 -10.11
C TYR A 59 0.68 -0.64 -10.62
N ASN A 60 1.23 -0.72 -11.82
CA ASN A 60 1.76 0.40 -12.55
C ASN A 60 0.64 1.13 -13.30
N PHE A 61 0.55 2.44 -13.09
CA PHE A 61 -0.51 3.27 -13.66
C PHE A 61 -0.56 3.28 -15.20
N ILE A 62 0.58 3.11 -15.86
CA ILE A 62 0.69 3.12 -17.33
C ILE A 62 0.60 1.71 -17.90
N LEU A 63 1.30 0.75 -17.29
CA LEU A 63 1.43 -0.61 -17.82
C LEU A 63 0.20 -1.48 -17.51
N ASP A 64 -0.45 -1.27 -16.37
CA ASP A 64 -1.57 -2.10 -15.89
C ASP A 64 -2.93 -1.44 -16.17
N GLY A 65 -3.11 -0.99 -17.42
CA GLY A 65 -4.26 -0.18 -17.83
C GLY A 65 -5.63 -0.84 -17.65
N GLU A 66 -5.70 -2.19 -17.65
CA GLU A 66 -6.95 -2.91 -17.37
C GLU A 66 -7.38 -2.74 -15.90
N GLU A 67 -6.45 -2.92 -14.96
CA GLU A 67 -6.72 -2.75 -13.53
C GLU A 67 -6.98 -1.27 -13.19
N VAL A 68 -6.20 -0.34 -13.76
CA VAL A 68 -6.42 1.11 -13.59
C VAL A 68 -7.86 1.51 -13.99
N LYS A 69 -8.34 1.03 -15.14
CA LYS A 69 -9.73 1.26 -15.59
C LYS A 69 -10.74 0.58 -14.69
N ARG A 70 -10.46 -0.66 -14.26
CA ARG A 70 -11.34 -1.46 -13.40
C ARG A 70 -11.60 -0.77 -12.06
N TYR A 71 -10.58 -0.19 -11.45
CA TYR A 71 -10.69 0.53 -10.17
C TYR A 71 -11.00 2.02 -10.34
N GLY A 72 -11.04 2.54 -11.58
CA GLY A 72 -11.39 3.93 -11.87
C GLY A 72 -10.34 4.94 -11.41
N VAL A 73 -9.06 4.54 -11.42
CA VAL A 73 -7.96 5.39 -10.95
C VAL A 73 -7.55 6.38 -12.03
N ASP A 74 -7.52 7.66 -11.68
CA ASP A 74 -7.13 8.76 -12.57
C ASP A 74 -5.89 9.54 -12.09
N LYS A 75 -5.42 9.25 -10.87
CA LYS A 75 -4.29 9.91 -10.21
C LYS A 75 -3.46 8.91 -9.42
N ILE A 76 -2.21 9.26 -9.17
CA ILE A 76 -1.27 8.48 -8.38
C ILE A 76 -0.45 9.36 -7.43
N PRO A 77 0.08 8.80 -6.32
CA PRO A 77 -0.20 7.43 -5.85
C PRO A 77 -1.66 7.27 -5.37
N ALA A 78 -2.23 6.07 -5.50
CA ALA A 78 -3.57 5.74 -5.02
C ALA A 78 -3.58 4.37 -4.33
N VAL A 79 -4.39 4.19 -3.29
CA VAL A 79 -4.56 2.94 -2.51
C VAL A 79 -5.98 2.82 -1.97
#